data_AF-A0A3B0BW49-F1
#
_entry.id   AF-A0A3B0BW49-F1
#
_cell.length_a   1.000
_cell.length_b   1.000
_cell.length_c   1.000
_cell.angle_alpha   90.00
_cell.angle_beta   90.00
_cell.angle_gamma   90.00
#
_symmetry.space_group_name_H-M   'P 1'
#
loop_
_entity.id
_entity.type
_entity.pdbx_description
1 polymer ?
#
loop_
_entity_poly.entity_id
_entity_poly.type
_entity_poly.pdbx_seq_one_letter_code
_entity_poly.pdbx_strand_id
1 'polypeptide(L)'
;MGIKTSWALRAGLSALGALALLVTGVPSAEAGARGCNHRTCISVQGSGLHVDSVSASTTWNGDFTGHFHIWGGGLNANSATGYWGYHQQYTVHVGRDLPNRSVVCAEGWEHVNGHLESRGRACEEIRF
;
A
#
# COMPACT_ATOMS: atom_id res chain seq x y z
N MET A 1 54.51 -43.29 -35.85
CA MET A 1 53.26 -42.64 -36.28
C MET A 1 52.19 -43.68 -36.51
N GLY A 2 50.98 -43.49 -35.98
CA GLY A 2 49.81 -44.34 -36.26
C GLY A 2 48.80 -44.36 -35.12
N ILE A 3 47.92 -43.35 -35.09
CA ILE A 3 46.85 -43.11 -34.10
C ILE A 3 45.70 -44.10 -34.32
N LYS A 4 45.13 -44.71 -33.28
CA LYS A 4 43.74 -45.22 -33.31
C LYS A 4 43.01 -45.03 -31.97
N THR A 5 42.20 -43.98 -31.97
CA THR A 5 41.12 -43.61 -31.06
C THR A 5 39.88 -44.49 -31.27
N SER A 6 39.13 -44.78 -30.20
CA SER A 6 37.69 -45.10 -30.25
C SER A 6 37.15 -45.14 -28.82
N TRP A 7 36.72 -44.02 -28.23
CA TRP A 7 35.42 -43.31 -28.32
C TRP A 7 34.20 -44.05 -27.73
N ALA A 8 33.54 -43.29 -26.85
CA ALA A 8 32.39 -43.56 -26.03
C ALA A 8 31.16 -44.09 -26.79
N LEU A 9 30.41 -44.99 -26.14
CA LEU A 9 29.03 -45.31 -26.49
C LEU A 9 28.08 -44.58 -25.55
N ARG A 10 27.34 -43.65 -26.14
CA ARG A 10 26.19 -42.94 -25.57
C ARG A 10 24.95 -43.82 -25.71
N ALA A 11 24.18 -43.92 -24.63
CA ALA A 11 22.74 -44.19 -24.65
C ALA A 11 22.13 -43.17 -23.66
N GLY A 12 21.27 -42.21 -24.03
CA GLY A 12 20.26 -42.17 -25.08
C GLY A 12 18.93 -42.55 -24.45
N LEU A 13 18.07 -41.56 -24.15
CA LEU A 13 16.59 -41.57 -24.07
C LEU A 13 16.17 -40.24 -23.41
N SER A 14 15.72 -39.25 -24.18
CA SER A 14 14.31 -38.97 -24.51
C SER A 14 13.55 -38.26 -23.38
N ALA A 15 13.05 -37.06 -23.71
CA ALA A 15 11.62 -36.70 -23.67
C ALA A 15 11.30 -35.35 -23.00
N LEU A 16 10.37 -34.65 -23.68
CA LEU A 16 9.46 -33.61 -23.21
C LEU A 16 10.02 -32.19 -23.08
N GLY A 17 9.94 -31.47 -24.20
CA GLY A 17 9.76 -30.02 -24.17
C GLY A 17 8.39 -29.69 -23.57
N ALA A 18 8.41 -29.14 -22.36
CA ALA A 18 7.28 -28.39 -21.81
C ALA A 18 7.58 -26.91 -22.04
N LEU A 19 6.91 -26.30 -23.02
CA LEU A 19 6.78 -24.85 -23.11
C LEU A 19 5.94 -24.39 -21.92
N ALA A 20 6.60 -24.08 -20.80
CA ALA A 20 5.97 -23.36 -19.72
C ALA A 20 5.70 -21.94 -20.23
N LEU A 21 4.45 -21.68 -20.63
CA LEU A 21 3.95 -20.32 -20.75
C LEU A 21 4.05 -19.71 -19.37
N LEU A 22 5.10 -18.92 -19.15
CA LEU A 22 5.18 -18.01 -18.03
C LEU A 22 4.06 -16.98 -18.23
N VAL A 23 2.88 -17.29 -17.71
CA VAL A 23 1.95 -16.24 -17.30
C VAL A 23 2.67 -15.54 -16.16
N THR A 24 3.54 -14.58 -16.52
CA THR A 24 3.88 -13.50 -15.60
C THR A 24 2.56 -12.81 -15.37
N GLY A 25 1.87 -13.19 -14.30
CA GLY A 25 0.83 -12.38 -13.71
C GLY A 25 1.50 -11.05 -13.46
N VAL A 26 1.30 -10.10 -14.38
CA VAL A 26 1.59 -8.70 -14.11
C VAL A 26 0.83 -8.46 -12.82
N PRO A 27 1.48 -8.07 -11.70
CA PRO A 27 0.71 -7.61 -10.57
C PRO A 27 -0.20 -6.55 -11.14
N SER A 28 -1.52 -6.80 -11.07
CA SER A 28 -2.53 -5.80 -11.42
C SER A 28 -2.05 -4.55 -10.72
N ALA A 29 -1.71 -3.49 -11.45
CA ALA A 29 -1.12 -2.30 -10.86
C ALA A 29 -2.01 -1.89 -9.68
N GLU A 30 -1.55 -2.15 -8.46
CA GLU A 30 -2.25 -1.79 -7.25
C GLU A 30 -2.13 -0.27 -7.18
N ALA A 31 -3.10 0.40 -7.79
CA ALA A 31 -3.25 1.84 -7.84
C ALA A 31 -3.70 2.36 -6.47
N GLY A 32 -2.85 2.16 -5.46
CA GLY A 32 -3.07 2.67 -4.13
C GLY A 32 -2.14 2.09 -3.07
N ALA A 33 -1.63 2.96 -2.20
CA ALA A 33 -0.84 2.58 -1.04
C ALA A 33 -1.76 2.44 0.19
N ARG A 34 -1.57 1.40 1.00
CA ARG A 34 -2.34 1.19 2.23
C ARG A 34 -1.42 0.73 3.36
N GLY A 35 -1.55 1.38 4.51
CA GLY A 35 -0.78 1.06 5.69
C GLY A 35 -1.57 1.33 6.96
N CYS A 36 -1.19 0.66 8.04
CA CYS A 36 -1.77 0.88 9.36
C CYS A 36 -0.65 1.08 10.39
N ASN A 37 -0.92 1.93 11.36
CA ASN A 37 -0.10 2.12 12.54
C ASN A 37 -1.03 2.19 13.75
N HIS A 38 -0.84 1.25 14.68
CA HIS A 38 -1.72 1.05 15.84
C HIS A 38 -3.20 0.93 15.44
N ARG A 39 -4.01 1.95 15.78
CA ARG A 39 -5.46 1.93 15.57
C ARG A 39 -5.88 2.71 14.33
N THR A 40 -4.95 3.34 13.63
CA THR A 40 -5.23 4.19 12.46
C THR A 40 -4.61 3.59 11.20
N CYS A 41 -5.39 3.58 10.12
CA CYS A 41 -4.96 3.18 8.79
C CYS A 41 -5.10 4.34 7.81
N ILE A 42 -4.26 4.34 6.79
CA ILE A 42 -4.33 5.20 5.62
C ILE A 42 -4.54 4.35 4.38
N SER A 43 -5.32 4.86 3.43
CA SER A 43 -5.40 4.35 2.07
C SER A 43 -5.33 5.52 1.10
N VAL A 44 -4.33 5.51 0.23
CA VAL A 44 -4.19 6.42 -0.89
C VAL A 44 -4.71 5.70 -2.13
N GLN A 45 -5.65 6.27 -2.85
CA GLN A 45 -6.09 5.78 -4.16
C GLN A 45 -5.55 6.71 -5.25
N GLY A 46 -4.99 6.12 -6.30
CA GLY A 46 -4.37 6.87 -7.39
C GLY A 46 -3.35 6.06 -8.17
N SER A 47 -2.70 6.69 -9.16
CA SER A 47 -1.72 6.03 -10.03
C SER A 47 -0.49 6.92 -10.24
N GLY A 48 0.70 6.37 -10.02
CA GLY A 48 1.95 7.12 -10.08
C GLY A 48 1.94 8.28 -9.08
N LEU A 49 2.12 9.50 -9.60
CA LEU A 49 2.00 10.71 -8.77
C LEU A 49 0.56 11.21 -8.61
N HIS A 50 -0.36 10.74 -9.44
CA HIS A 50 -1.75 11.19 -9.39
C HIS A 50 -2.45 10.57 -8.19
N VAL A 51 -3.02 11.39 -7.32
CA VAL A 51 -3.79 10.94 -6.17
C VAL A 51 -5.25 11.37 -6.35
N ASP A 52 -6.15 10.40 -6.47
CA ASP A 52 -7.59 10.62 -6.54
C ASP A 52 -8.14 10.96 -5.16
N SER A 53 -7.79 10.16 -4.16
CA SER A 53 -8.26 10.34 -2.79
C SER A 53 -7.33 9.74 -1.74
N VAL A 54 -7.41 10.27 -0.52
CA VAL A 54 -6.74 9.73 0.66
C VAL A 54 -7.80 9.50 1.73
N SER A 55 -7.82 8.31 2.31
CA SER A 55 -8.76 7.93 3.35
C SER A 55 -8.06 7.51 4.63
N ALA A 56 -8.63 7.88 5.76
CA ALA A 56 -8.25 7.41 7.09
C ALA A 56 -9.36 6.50 7.65
N SER A 57 -8.97 5.40 8.31
CA SER A 57 -9.91 4.47 8.95
C SER A 57 -9.33 3.87 10.22
N THR A 58 -10.14 3.17 11.01
CA THR A 58 -9.66 2.42 12.17
C THR A 58 -9.29 0.98 11.82
N THR A 59 -8.47 0.34 12.64
CA THR A 59 -8.26 -1.11 12.62
C THR A 59 -9.41 -1.85 13.31
N TRP A 60 -9.45 -3.18 13.20
CA TRP A 60 -10.40 -4.02 13.95
C TRP A 60 -10.23 -3.81 15.45
N ASN A 61 -11.32 -3.59 16.19
CA ASN A 61 -11.33 -3.16 17.61
C ASN A 61 -10.53 -1.87 17.88
N GLY A 62 -10.30 -1.08 16.83
CA GLY A 62 -9.56 0.18 16.85
C GLY A 62 -10.42 1.42 17.09
N ASP A 63 -11.69 1.24 17.42
CA ASP A 63 -12.69 2.31 17.47
C ASP A 63 -12.45 3.35 18.57
N PHE A 64 -12.69 4.61 18.25
CA PHE A 64 -12.45 5.72 19.17
C PHE A 64 -13.41 6.89 18.92
N THR A 65 -13.57 7.76 19.91
CA THR A 65 -14.31 9.03 19.75
C THR A 65 -13.35 10.19 19.61
N GLY A 66 -13.35 10.84 18.47
CA GLY A 66 -12.35 11.83 18.13
C GLY A 66 -12.40 12.24 16.66
N HIS A 67 -11.26 12.59 16.09
CA HIS A 67 -11.18 12.96 14.68
C HIS A 67 -9.95 12.34 14.00
N PHE A 68 -9.98 12.27 12.68
CA PHE A 68 -8.82 11.97 11.85
C PHE A 68 -8.20 13.27 11.33
N HIS A 69 -6.87 13.28 11.24
CA HIS A 69 -6.09 14.33 10.61
C HIS A 69 -5.28 13.73 9.46
N ILE A 70 -5.55 14.18 8.23
CA ILE A 70 -4.80 13.80 7.02
C ILE A 70 -3.95 14.98 6.58
N TRP A 71 -2.64 14.76 6.45
CA TRP A 71 -1.69 15.82 6.12
C TRP A 71 -0.49 15.33 5.30
N GLY A 72 0.24 16.26 4.68
CA GLY A 72 1.39 15.96 3.83
C GLY A 72 1.08 16.05 2.34
N GLY A 73 2.10 16.21 1.49
CA GLY A 73 1.90 16.45 0.05
C GLY A 73 1.06 17.71 -0.28
N GLY A 74 1.04 18.71 0.62
CA GLY A 74 0.17 19.88 0.50
C GLY A 74 -1.29 19.65 0.89
N LEU A 75 -1.59 18.53 1.55
CA LEU A 75 -2.87 18.27 2.23
C LEU A 75 -2.77 18.69 3.69
N ASN A 76 -3.88 19.19 4.23
CA ASN A 76 -4.09 19.43 5.66
C ASN A 76 -5.60 19.48 5.92
N ALA A 77 -6.17 18.36 6.36
CA ALA A 77 -7.61 18.22 6.52
C ALA A 77 -7.95 17.41 7.77
N ASN A 78 -8.91 17.91 8.55
CA ASN A 78 -9.45 17.20 9.71
C ASN A 78 -10.86 16.73 9.41
N SER A 79 -11.20 15.53 9.87
CA SER A 79 -12.60 15.11 9.93
C SER A 79 -13.35 15.90 10.99
N ALA A 80 -14.68 15.83 10.96
CA ALA A 80 -15.46 16.21 12.13
C ALA A 80 -15.11 15.29 13.33
N THR A 81 -15.26 15.81 14.54
CA THR A 81 -15.19 14.99 15.75
C THR A 81 -16.43 14.10 15.85
N GLY A 82 -16.23 12.80 16.07
CA GLY A 82 -17.31 11.82 16.16
C GLY A 82 -16.81 10.45 16.57
N TYR A 83 -17.71 9.47 16.61
CA TYR A 83 -17.36 8.07 16.84
C TYR A 83 -16.90 7.42 15.53
N TRP A 84 -15.70 6.83 15.53
CA TRP A 84 -15.12 6.16 14.37
C TRP A 84 -15.01 4.65 14.60
N GLY A 85 -15.91 3.89 13.97
CA GLY A 85 -15.88 2.43 13.97
C GLY A 85 -15.10 1.84 12.79
N TYR A 86 -14.79 0.54 12.84
CA TYR A 86 -14.01 -0.19 11.84
C TYR A 86 -14.50 -0.05 10.39
N HIS A 87 -15.82 0.09 10.19
CA HIS A 87 -16.42 0.23 8.86
C HIS A 87 -16.55 1.69 8.38
N GLN A 88 -16.09 2.64 9.19
CA GLN A 88 -16.14 4.06 8.85
C GLN A 88 -14.78 4.53 8.34
N GLN A 89 -14.83 5.47 7.41
CA GLN A 89 -13.64 6.12 6.88
C GLN A 89 -13.91 7.61 6.69
N TYR A 90 -12.86 8.40 6.88
CA TYR A 90 -12.83 9.80 6.48
C TYR A 90 -12.02 9.91 5.19
N THR A 91 -12.60 10.50 4.14
CA THR A 91 -11.98 10.59 2.82
C THR A 91 -11.78 12.05 2.41
N VAL A 92 -10.58 12.37 1.97
CA VAL A 92 -10.21 13.63 1.32
C VAL A 92 -10.05 13.36 -0.17
N HIS A 93 -10.87 14.00 -0.99
CA HIS A 93 -10.71 14.00 -2.44
C HIS A 93 -9.59 14.96 -2.84
N VAL A 94 -8.59 14.45 -3.55
CA VAL A 94 -7.38 15.20 -3.90
C VAL A 94 -7.40 15.59 -5.38
N GLY A 95 -7.64 14.63 -6.27
CA GLY A 95 -7.85 14.85 -7.71
C GLY A 95 -6.70 15.58 -8.42
N ARG A 96 -5.46 15.37 -7.97
CA ARG A 96 -4.27 16.04 -8.53
C ARG A 96 -3.00 15.24 -8.28
N ASP A 97 -1.95 15.62 -9.00
CA ASP A 97 -0.61 15.08 -8.76
C ASP A 97 -0.02 15.64 -7.46
N LEU A 98 0.62 14.77 -6.69
CA LEU A 98 1.45 15.16 -5.56
C LEU A 98 2.93 15.12 -5.97
N PRO A 99 3.80 15.97 -5.38
CA PRO A 99 5.23 15.93 -5.67
C PRO A 99 5.82 14.53 -5.45
N ASN A 100 6.78 14.13 -6.30
CA ASN A 100 7.47 12.85 -6.13
C ASN A 100 8.12 12.75 -4.75
N ARG A 101 8.00 11.58 -4.11
CA ARG A 101 8.39 11.28 -2.73
C ARG A 101 7.67 12.11 -1.67
N SER A 102 6.47 12.61 -1.99
CA SER A 102 5.62 13.21 -0.96
C SER A 102 5.19 12.14 0.02
N VAL A 103 5.33 12.43 1.31
CA VAL A 103 4.76 11.59 2.36
C VAL A 103 3.40 12.17 2.76
N VAL A 104 2.37 11.33 2.73
CA VAL A 104 1.03 11.64 3.22
C VAL A 104 0.74 10.78 4.43
N CYS A 105 0.31 11.40 5.52
CA CYS A 105 0.02 10.74 6.78
C CYS A 105 -1.46 10.90 7.15
N ALA A 106 -2.00 9.88 7.80
CA ALA A 106 -3.27 9.91 8.51
C ALA A 106 -3.02 9.58 9.98
N GLU A 107 -3.54 10.42 10.87
CA GLU A 107 -3.44 10.26 12.32
C GLU A 107 -4.82 10.32 12.96
N GLY A 108 -5.10 9.39 13.87
CA GLY A 108 -6.32 9.40 14.67
C GLY A 108 -6.08 10.07 16.01
N TRP A 109 -6.92 11.03 16.39
CA TRP A 109 -6.85 11.73 17.67
C TRP A 109 -8.10 11.43 18.49
N GLU A 110 -7.95 10.66 19.57
CA GLU A 110 -9.04 10.36 20.50
C GLU A 110 -9.16 11.44 21.57
N HIS A 111 -10.41 11.80 21.90
CA HIS A 111 -10.70 12.73 22.98
C HIS A 111 -10.89 11.95 24.29
N VAL A 112 -9.88 11.97 25.16
CA VAL A 112 -9.90 11.27 26.45
C VAL A 112 -9.84 12.29 27.58
N ASN A 113 -10.88 12.35 28.41
CA ASN A 113 -10.93 13.23 29.60
C ASN A 113 -10.55 14.70 29.31
N GLY A 114 -10.95 15.23 28.16
CA GLY A 114 -10.64 16.62 27.76
C GLY A 114 -9.26 16.83 27.12
N HIS A 115 -8.49 15.76 26.90
CA HIS A 115 -7.21 15.79 26.19
C HIS A 115 -7.28 15.01 24.87
N LEU A 116 -6.34 15.31 23.96
CA LEU A 116 -6.18 14.58 22.71
C LEU A 116 -5.06 13.54 22.86
N GLU A 117 -5.38 12.28 22.60
CA GLU A 117 -4.42 11.19 22.53
C GLU A 117 -4.30 10.66 21.11
N SER A 118 -3.07 10.53 20.61
CA SER A 118 -2.84 9.91 19.30
C SER A 118 -3.14 8.41 19.39
N ARG A 119 -3.91 7.91 18.42
CA ARG A 119 -4.27 6.50 18.22
C ARG A 119 -3.52 5.86 17.06
N GLY A 120 -2.39 6.45 16.70
CA GLY A 120 -1.49 5.96 15.68
C GLY A 120 -1.48 6.85 14.46
N ARG A 121 -0.35 6.81 13.76
CA ARG A 121 -0.06 7.62 12.59
C ARG A 121 0.48 6.72 11.48
N ALA A 122 -0.34 6.50 10.46
CA ALA A 122 0.05 5.74 9.28
C ALA A 122 0.45 6.72 8.17
N CYS A 123 1.56 6.46 7.49
CA CYS A 123 2.07 7.32 6.44
C CYS A 123 2.47 6.51 5.22
N GLU A 124 2.19 7.04 4.03
CA GLU A 124 2.56 6.46 2.74
C GLU A 124 3.37 7.45 1.92
N GLU A 125 4.36 6.95 1.20
CA GLU A 125 5.16 7.73 0.26
C GLU A 125 4.58 7.60 -1.16
N ILE A 126 4.32 8.74 -1.81
CA ILE A 126 3.89 8.81 -3.21
C ILE A 126 5.12 8.89 -4.09
N ARG A 127 5.26 7.95 -5.03
CA ARG A 127 6.39 7.88 -5.95
C ARG A 127 6.01 7.23 -7.27
N PHE A 128 6.84 7.46 -8.29
CA PHE A 128 6.79 6.77 -9.57
C PHE A 128 7.21 5.30 -9.47
#